data_AF-A0A443SHT0-F1
#
_entry.id   AF-A0A443SHT0-F1
#
_cell.length_a   1.000
_cell.length_b   1.000
_cell.length_c   1.000
_cell.angle_alpha   90.00
_cell.angle_beta   90.00
_cell.angle_gamma   90.00
#
_symmetry.space_group_name_H-M   'P 1'
#
loop_
_entity.id
_entity.type
_entity.pdbx_description
1 polymer ?
#
loop_
_entity_poly.entity_id
_entity_poly.type
_entity_poly.pdbx_seq_one_letter_code
_entity_poly.pdbx_strand_id
1 'polypeptide(L)'
;MGRCLPKVSLAGSSKEAFVALLDYAEEMGMANVVICQPKNRIEKNQWMRMFSFFGFVTLPPNHPLAPMATSDDLVLMAYHIE
;
A
#
# COMPACT_ATOMS: atom_id res chain seq x y z
N MET A 1 -0.84 4.68 15.12
CA MET A 1 -0.93 5.65 14.01
C MET A 1 -0.25 5.06 12.78
N GLY A 2 -1.02 4.58 11.80
CA GLY A 2 -0.47 4.07 10.54
C GLY A 2 0.07 5.23 9.71
N ARG A 3 1.36 5.21 9.36
CA ARG A 3 1.94 6.19 8.45
C ARG A 3 1.70 5.71 7.01
N CYS A 4 1.01 6.50 6.21
CA CYS A 4 0.87 6.22 4.79
C CYS A 4 2.14 6.62 4.05
N LEU A 5 2.60 5.74 3.17
CA LEU A 5 3.75 6.05 2.32
C LEU A 5 3.40 7.22 1.38
N PRO A 6 4.31 8.19 1.20
CA PRO A 6 4.13 9.24 0.21
C PRO A 6 3.97 8.62 -1.18
N LYS A 7 3.33 9.34 -2.09
CA LYS A 7 2.89 8.90 -3.42
C LYS A 7 4.07 8.37 -4.26
N VAL A 8 4.45 7.10 -4.11
CA VAL A 8 5.55 6.49 -4.86
C VAL A 8 5.04 6.14 -6.25
N SER A 9 5.54 6.85 -7.27
CA SER A 9 5.25 6.53 -8.67
C SER A 9 6.12 5.35 -9.11
N LEU A 10 5.61 4.12 -8.93
CA LEU A 10 6.26 2.92 -9.47
C LEU A 10 6.18 2.95 -11.01
N ALA A 11 7.26 3.34 -11.69
CA ALA A 11 7.44 3.17 -13.12
C ALA A 11 8.52 2.10 -13.36
N GLY A 12 8.22 1.05 -14.15
CA GLY A 12 9.16 0.12 -14.80
C GLY A 12 10.13 -0.68 -13.91
N SER A 13 11.06 0.00 -13.23
CA SER A 13 12.09 -0.50 -12.32
C SER A 13 11.61 -0.62 -10.86
N SER A 14 10.31 -0.89 -10.70
CA SER A 14 9.58 -0.49 -9.51
C SER A 14 9.27 -1.63 -8.55
N LYS A 15 9.42 -2.88 -8.99
CA LYS A 15 9.17 -4.07 -8.18
C LYS A 15 10.31 -4.27 -7.18
N GLU A 16 11.53 -4.19 -7.66
CA GLU A 16 12.74 -4.30 -6.85
C GLU A 16 12.82 -3.14 -5.86
N ALA A 17 12.49 -1.93 -6.30
CA ALA A 17 12.38 -0.76 -5.43
C ALA A 17 11.28 -0.92 -4.37
N PHE A 18 10.19 -1.62 -4.70
CA PHE A 18 9.11 -1.89 -3.76
C PHE A 18 9.50 -2.96 -2.72
N VAL A 19 10.16 -4.04 -3.16
CA VAL A 19 10.71 -5.06 -2.24
C VAL A 19 11.73 -4.43 -1.30
N ALA A 20 12.67 -3.64 -1.83
CA ALA A 20 13.64 -2.91 -0.99
C ALA A 20 12.98 -1.96 0.02
N LEU A 21 11.81 -1.40 -0.31
CA LEU A 21 11.05 -0.57 0.62
C LEU A 21 10.38 -1.40 1.72
N LEU A 22 9.93 -2.62 1.42
CA LEU A 22 9.42 -3.56 2.42
C LEU A 22 10.54 -4.01 3.36
N ASP A 23 11.70 -4.39 2.82
CA ASP A 23 12.88 -4.77 3.60
C ASP A 23 13.29 -3.62 4.54
N TYR A 24 13.34 -2.39 4.02
CA TYR A 24 13.63 -1.20 4.83
C TYR A 24 12.57 -0.93 5.92
N ALA A 25 11.29 -1.18 5.62
CA ALA A 25 10.22 -1.01 6.60
C ALA A 25 10.31 -2.05 7.73
N GLU A 26 10.72 -3.29 7.41
CA GLU A 26 11.02 -4.35 8.37
C GLU A 26 12.19 -3.97 9.28
N GLU A 27 13.31 -3.50 8.70
CA GLU A 27 14.47 -3.01 9.45
C GLU A 27 14.12 -1.84 10.40
N MET A 28 13.15 -1.01 10.00
CA MET A 28 12.62 0.09 10.83
C MET A 28 11.64 -0.36 11.91
N GLY A 29 11.31 -1.66 11.99
CA GLY A 29 10.38 -2.23 12.96
C GLY A 29 8.91 -1.89 12.67
N MET A 30 8.55 -1.65 11.41
CA MET A 30 7.17 -1.42 11.02
C MET A 30 6.41 -2.73 10.93
N ALA A 31 5.34 -2.89 11.71
CA ALA A 31 4.49 -4.09 11.64
C ALA A 31 3.56 -4.11 10.41
N ASN A 32 3.21 -2.94 9.86
CA ASN A 32 2.21 -2.85 8.80
C ASN A 32 2.58 -1.75 7.79
N VAL A 33 2.49 -2.08 6.50
CA VAL A 33 2.63 -1.14 5.39
C VAL A 33 1.27 -0.94 4.75
N VAL A 34 0.82 0.32 4.63
CA VAL A 34 -0.46 0.67 4.03
C VAL A 34 -0.24 1.50 2.77
N ILE A 35 -0.87 1.07 1.68
CA ILE A 35 -0.87 1.73 0.39
C ILE A 35 -2.24 2.36 0.16
N CYS A 36 -2.24 3.65 -0.17
CA CYS A 36 -3.43 4.40 -0.56
C CYS A 36 -3.38 4.69 -2.06
N GLN A 37 -4.42 4.31 -2.81
CA GLN A 37 -4.53 4.56 -4.24
C GLN A 37 -5.89 5.14 -4.60
N PRO A 38 -5.99 6.11 -5.52
CA PRO A 38 -7.29 6.60 -5.98
C PRO A 38 -8.07 5.54 -6.75
N LYS A 39 -9.37 5.40 -6.44
CA LYS A 39 -10.33 4.48 -7.08
C LYS A 39 -10.39 4.67 -8.60
N ASN A 40 -10.13 5.88 -9.09
CA ASN A 40 -10.22 6.25 -10.51
C ASN A 40 -8.91 6.08 -11.32
N ARG A 41 -7.95 5.29 -10.83
CA ARG A 41 -6.72 5.02 -11.59
C ARG A 41 -7.00 4.04 -12.74
N ILE A 42 -6.65 4.43 -13.97
CA ILE A 42 -6.86 3.65 -15.21
C ILE A 42 -6.30 2.22 -15.11
N GLU A 43 -5.22 2.03 -14.35
CA GLU A 43 -4.53 0.74 -14.19
C GLU A 43 -4.84 0.03 -12.86
N LYS A 44 -5.93 0.38 -12.17
CA LYS A 44 -6.24 -0.14 -10.82
C LYS A 44 -6.22 -1.66 -10.74
N ASN A 45 -6.71 -2.36 -11.77
CA ASN A 45 -6.84 -3.81 -11.75
C ASN A 45 -5.49 -4.51 -11.81
N GLN A 46 -4.55 -3.97 -12.58
CA GLN A 46 -3.20 -4.52 -12.68
C GLN A 46 -2.44 -4.31 -11.36
N TRP A 47 -2.58 -3.12 -10.78
CA TRP A 47 -1.98 -2.76 -9.49
C TRP A 47 -2.54 -3.58 -8.32
N MET A 48 -3.86 -3.75 -8.24
CA MET A 48 -4.49 -4.59 -7.22
C MET A 48 -4.02 -6.05 -7.33
N ARG A 49 -3.94 -6.60 -8.55
CA ARG A 49 -3.42 -7.96 -8.76
C ARG A 49 -1.96 -8.07 -8.36
N MET A 50 -1.13 -7.10 -8.72
CA MET A 50 0.28 -7.08 -8.36
C MET A 50 0.47 -7.05 -6.85
N PHE A 51 -0.20 -6.15 -6.13
CA PHE A 51 -0.09 -6.08 -4.67
C PHE A 51 -0.70 -7.30 -3.98
N SER A 52 -1.81 -7.83 -4.49
CA SER A 52 -2.36 -9.08 -4.00
C SER A 52 -1.37 -10.26 -4.16
N PHE A 53 -0.58 -10.28 -5.24
CA PHE A 53 0.48 -11.28 -5.43
C PHE A 53 1.62 -11.14 -4.40
N PHE A 54 1.91 -9.92 -3.94
CA PHE A 54 2.82 -9.68 -2.82
C PHE A 54 2.22 -9.99 -1.44
N GLY A 55 0.94 -10.37 -1.36
CA GLY A 55 0.26 -10.65 -0.10
C GLY A 55 -0.48 -9.46 0.52
N PHE A 56 -0.61 -8.34 -0.18
CA PHE A 56 -1.42 -7.22 0.30
C PHE A 56 -2.91 -7.57 0.27
N VAL A 57 -3.62 -7.15 1.31
CA VAL A 57 -5.08 -7.30 1.45
C VAL A 57 -5.77 -5.95 1.36
N THR A 58 -6.92 -5.87 0.69
CA THR A 58 -7.70 -4.64 0.64
C THR A 58 -8.35 -4.37 1.99
N LEU A 59 -8.17 -3.15 2.51
CA LEU A 59 -8.77 -2.72 3.76
C LEU A 59 -10.10 -2.00 3.52
N PRO A 60 -11.10 -2.18 4.41
CA PRO A 60 -12.29 -1.35 4.40
C PRO A 60 -11.95 0.11 4.74
N PRO A 61 -12.72 1.09 4.25
CA PRO A 61 -12.46 2.52 4.48
C PRO A 61 -12.47 2.91 5.98
N ASN A 62 -13.16 2.15 6.82
CA ASN A 62 -13.25 2.37 8.27
C ASN A 62 -12.23 1.53 9.07
N HIS A 63 -11.18 0.99 8.44
CA HIS A 63 -10.19 0.18 9.14
C HIS A 63 -9.35 1.04 10.10
N PRO A 64 -8.96 0.55 11.30
CA PRO A 64 -8.12 1.32 12.25
C PRO A 64 -6.73 1.69 11.71
N LEU A 65 -6.26 0.99 10.67
CA LEU A 65 -5.02 1.33 9.95
C LEU A 65 -5.22 2.36 8.84
N ALA A 66 -6.47 2.65 8.46
CA ALA A 66 -6.79 3.72 7.53
C ALA A 66 -6.53 5.07 8.20
N PRO A 67 -5.88 6.03 7.51
CA PRO A 67 -5.85 7.40 7.98
C PRO A 67 -7.27 7.94 8.18
N MET A 68 -7.51 8.69 9.25
CA MET A 68 -8.82 9.36 9.47
C MET A 68 -9.19 10.33 8.34
N ALA A 69 -8.21 10.78 7.53
CA ALA A 69 -8.40 11.68 6.39
C ALA A 69 -8.50 10.94 5.05
N THR A 70 -8.81 9.64 5.04
CA THR A 70 -8.95 8.89 3.80
C THR A 70 -10.28 9.23 3.14
N SER A 71 -10.25 9.99 2.04
CA SER A 71 -11.43 10.25 1.21
C SER A 71 -12.03 8.94 0.69
N ASP A 72 -13.36 8.89 0.52
CA ASP A 72 -14.04 7.71 -0.02
C ASP A 72 -13.51 7.33 -1.43
N ASP A 73 -12.87 8.25 -2.14
CA ASP A 73 -12.25 8.01 -3.44
C ASP A 73 -10.94 7.21 -3.40
N LEU A 74 -10.50 6.70 -2.25
CA LEU A 74 -9.27 5.92 -2.11
C LEU A 74 -9.57 4.43 -1.83
N VAL A 75 -8.75 3.57 -2.41
CA VAL A 75 -8.61 2.15 -2.09
C VAL A 75 -7.38 2.00 -1.21
N LEU A 76 -7.56 1.31 -0.10
CA LEU A 76 -6.51 1.00 0.86
C LEU A 76 -6.12 -0.47 0.71
N MET A 77 -4.82 -0.74 0.69
CA MET A 77 -4.28 -2.09 0.77
C MET A 77 -3.22 -2.13 1.86
N ALA A 78 -3.23 -3.18 2.68
CA ALA A 78 -2.24 -3.35 3.74
C ALA A 78 -1.47 -4.65 3.59
N TYR A 79 -0.22 -4.61 4.01
CA TYR A 79 0.67 -5.75 4.13
C TYR A 79 1.20 -5.79 5.56
N HIS A 80 1.10 -6.96 6.17
CA HIS A 80 1.69 -7.21 7.47
C HIS A 80 3.12 -7.71 7.25
N ILE A 81 4.09 -7.00 7.80
CA ILE A 81 5.49 -7.44 7.80
C ILE A 81 5.62 -8.46 8.94
N GLU A 82 6.23 -9.62 8.66
CA GLU A 82 6.46 -10.67 9.66
C GLU A 82 7.59 -10.33 10.64
#